data_AF-A0A7Y4IE60-F1
#
_entry.id   AF-A0A7Y4IE60-F1
#
_cell.length_a   1.000
_cell.length_b   1.000
_cell.length_c   1.000
_cell.angle_alpha   90.00
_cell.angle_beta   90.00
_cell.angle_gamma   90.00
#
_symmetry.space_group_name_H-M   'P 1'
#
loop_
_entity.id
_entity.type
_entity.pdbx_description
1 polymer ?
#
loop_
_entity_poly.entity_id
_entity_poly.type
_entity_poly.pdbx_seq_one_letter_code
_entity_poly.pdbx_strand_id
1 'polypeptide(L)'
;MRIRYRLILTGAGVLAVALGAVEFWPQPEPEPLPTALLARAVPPPSPPPPAPPPRVVPVMAPEVAPPAPAPRQEAPQVSVARMAPEPVVPEPEVSFSSPEDNDDIEPELPQTAQWELEKMARLAALVERDVVRLAREREDAMSQGDVQRGAQIDALLQRNLGQLRELHDEVRRLAEEVNGVAPEE
;
A
#
# COMPACT_ATOMS: atom_id res chain seq x y z
N MET A 1 34.59 -38.07 0.52
CA MET A 1 34.56 -36.92 1.46
C MET A 1 35.28 -35.66 0.97
N ARG A 2 36.23 -35.72 0.02
CA ARG A 2 37.05 -34.56 -0.39
C ARG A 2 36.30 -33.43 -1.14
N ILE A 3 35.21 -33.74 -1.84
CA ILE A 3 34.44 -32.74 -2.62
C ILE A 3 33.62 -31.82 -1.69
N ARG A 4 33.07 -32.37 -0.61
CA ARG A 4 32.27 -31.61 0.36
C ARG A 4 33.11 -30.57 1.12
N TYR A 5 34.35 -30.91 1.46
CA TYR A 5 35.30 -29.98 2.07
C TYR A 5 35.73 -28.85 1.13
N ARG A 6 35.88 -29.13 -0.17
CA ARG A 6 36.21 -28.09 -1.16
C ARG A 6 35.08 -27.07 -1.31
N LEU A 7 33.82 -27.53 -1.32
CA LEU A 7 32.65 -26.65 -1.36
C LEU A 7 32.52 -25.77 -0.11
N ILE A 8 32.81 -26.32 1.07
CA ILE A 8 32.79 -25.56 2.33
C ILE A 8 33.92 -24.53 2.34
N LEU A 9 35.12 -24.87 1.87
CA LEU A 9 36.24 -23.93 1.80
C LEU A 9 35.98 -22.79 0.80
N THR A 10 35.38 -23.08 -0.35
CA THR A 10 35.02 -22.03 -1.33
C THR A 10 33.92 -21.12 -0.78
N GLY A 11 32.92 -21.66 -0.08
CA GLY A 11 31.88 -20.87 0.56
C GLY A 11 32.43 -19.95 1.65
N ALA A 12 33.34 -20.45 2.48
CA ALA A 12 34.00 -19.66 3.52
C ALA A 12 34.88 -18.55 2.94
N GLY A 13 35.59 -18.81 1.83
CA GLY A 13 36.39 -17.81 1.14
C GLY A 13 35.56 -16.66 0.57
N VAL A 14 34.42 -16.96 -0.06
CA VAL A 14 33.50 -15.94 -0.59
C VAL A 14 32.91 -15.09 0.54
N LEU A 15 32.53 -15.72 1.66
CA LEU A 15 31.99 -15.00 2.82
C LEU A 15 33.03 -14.05 3.45
N ALA A 16 34.30 -14.47 3.55
CA ALA A 16 35.37 -13.64 4.08
C ALA A 16 35.70 -12.44 3.18
N VAL A 17 35.67 -12.61 1.85
CA VAL A 17 35.87 -11.51 0.89
C VAL A 17 34.71 -10.51 0.94
N ALA A 18 33.47 -11.01 1.07
CA ALA A 18 32.30 -10.14 1.20
C ALA A 18 32.32 -9.30 2.48
N LEU A 19 32.71 -9.88 3.62
CA LEU A 19 32.83 -9.15 4.89
C LEU A 19 33.98 -8.13 4.87
N GLY A 20 35.12 -8.48 4.27
CA GLY A 20 36.25 -7.54 4.12
C GLY A 20 35.97 -6.35 3.18
N ALA A 21 35.11 -6.54 2.18
CA ALA A 21 34.72 -5.47 1.25
C ALA A 21 33.83 -4.40 1.90
N VAL A 22 33.05 -4.76 2.94
CA VAL A 22 32.23 -3.80 3.69
C VAL A 22 33.10 -2.87 4.54
N GLU A 23 34.20 -3.40 5.10
CA GLU A 23 35.11 -2.63 5.96
C GLU A 23 35.98 -1.64 5.16
N PHE A 24 36.19 -1.92 3.87
CA PHE A 24 36.88 -1.03 2.94
C PHE A 24 35.94 -0.13 2.12
N TRP A 25 34.64 -0.12 2.41
CA TRP A 25 33.70 0.75 1.72
C TRP A 25 33.91 2.20 2.17
N PRO A 26 34.24 3.13 1.24
CA PRO A 26 34.44 4.53 1.60
C PRO A 26 33.13 5.11 2.14
N GLN A 27 33.14 5.56 3.39
CA GLN A 27 32.02 6.33 3.93
C GLN A 27 31.94 7.66 3.18
N PRO A 28 30.76 8.04 2.65
CA PRO A 28 30.56 9.38 2.13
C PRO A 28 30.76 10.38 3.27
N GLU A 29 31.71 11.30 3.12
CA GLU A 29 31.90 12.40 4.04
C GLU A 29 30.59 13.19 4.16
N PRO A 30 30.13 13.52 5.38
CA PRO A 30 28.99 14.39 5.56
C PRO A 30 29.37 15.80 5.11
N GLU A 31 28.87 16.19 3.95
CA GLU A 31 28.95 17.56 3.44
C GLU A 31 28.36 18.53 4.48
N PRO A 32 29.06 19.59 4.90
CA PRO A 32 28.50 20.57 5.81
C PRO A 32 27.37 21.32 5.08
N LEU A 33 26.14 21.07 5.52
CA LEU A 33 24.93 21.75 5.05
C LEU A 33 25.15 23.28 5.01
N PRO A 34 24.94 23.97 3.87
CA PRO A 34 25.04 25.42 3.83
C PRO A 34 23.96 26.02 4.71
N THR A 35 24.38 26.64 5.81
CA THR A 35 23.53 27.30 6.82
C THR A 35 22.78 28.53 6.29
N ALA A 36 22.87 28.80 4.99
CA ALA A 36 22.34 30.00 4.35
C ALA A 36 20.85 29.93 3.97
N LEU A 37 20.18 28.78 4.11
CA LEU A 37 18.73 28.67 3.82
C LEU A 37 17.80 28.80 5.04
N LEU A 38 18.34 29.00 6.25
CA LEU A 38 17.54 29.19 7.47
C LEU A 38 17.17 30.65 7.77
N ALA A 39 17.30 31.56 6.80
CA ALA A 39 16.96 32.98 6.96
C ALA A 39 15.65 33.40 6.27
N ARG A 40 14.72 32.48 6.00
CA ARG A 40 13.34 32.88 5.70
C ARG A 40 12.59 33.07 7.02
N ALA A 41 12.58 34.32 7.48
CA ALA A 41 11.77 34.77 8.60
C ALA A 41 10.31 34.31 8.40
N VAL A 42 9.90 33.33 9.20
CA VAL A 42 8.50 32.97 9.40
C VAL A 42 7.93 34.02 10.33
N PRO A 43 6.90 34.81 9.93
CA PRO A 43 6.22 35.68 10.88
C PRO A 43 5.57 34.83 11.98
N PRO A 44 5.55 35.30 13.25
CA PRO A 44 4.97 34.52 14.34
C PRO A 44 3.49 34.23 14.07
N PRO A 45 3.00 33.02 14.42
CA PRO A 45 1.59 32.69 14.27
C PRO A 45 0.73 33.57 15.18
N SER A 46 -0.35 34.13 14.62
CA SER A 46 -1.38 34.84 15.37
C SER A 46 -1.97 33.95 16.47
N PRO A 47 -2.28 34.49 17.67
CA PRO A 47 -2.87 33.70 18.74
C PRO A 47 -4.24 33.13 18.33
N PRO A 48 -4.57 31.90 18.71
CA PRO A 48 -5.86 31.29 18.40
C PRO A 48 -7.00 32.06 19.11
N PRO A 49 -8.19 32.15 18.49
CA PRO A 49 -9.35 32.76 19.12
C PRO A 49 -9.77 31.97 20.37
N PRO A 50 -10.34 32.64 21.39
CA PRO A 50 -10.77 31.99 22.62
C PRO A 50 -11.86 30.94 22.34
N ALA A 51 -11.69 29.76 22.92
CA ALA A 51 -12.63 28.66 22.82
C ALA A 51 -14.02 29.05 23.37
N PRO A 52 -15.12 28.65 22.71
CA PRO A 52 -16.45 28.86 23.26
C PRO A 52 -16.65 28.02 24.54
N PRO A 53 -17.43 28.52 25.51
CA PRO A 53 -17.68 27.78 26.75
C PRO A 53 -18.43 26.46 26.47
N PRO A 54 -18.20 25.42 27.27
CA PRO A 54 -18.86 24.13 27.09
C PRO A 54 -20.38 24.29 27.27
N ARG A 55 -21.12 23.95 26.22
CA ARG A 55 -22.58 23.85 26.27
C ARG A 55 -22.93 22.63 27.11
N VAL A 56 -23.36 22.85 28.35
CA VAL A 56 -23.91 21.79 29.20
C VAL A 56 -25.27 21.40 28.62
N VAL A 57 -25.29 20.30 27.88
CA VAL A 57 -26.55 19.65 27.48
C VAL A 57 -26.97 18.76 28.65
N PRO A 58 -28.16 18.94 29.25
CA PRO A 58 -28.65 17.98 30.22
C PRO A 58 -28.89 16.65 29.52
N VAL A 59 -28.05 15.66 29.82
CA VAL A 59 -28.29 14.26 29.44
C VAL A 59 -29.46 13.78 30.29
N MET A 60 -30.64 13.62 29.67
CA MET A 60 -31.69 12.81 30.27
C MET A 60 -31.16 11.39 30.42
N ALA A 61 -31.13 10.90 31.64
CA ALA A 61 -30.84 9.50 31.93
C ALA A 61 -31.92 8.63 31.25
N PRO A 62 -31.54 7.54 30.54
CA PRO A 62 -32.52 6.59 30.05
C PRO A 62 -33.20 5.90 31.24
N GLU A 63 -34.53 5.94 31.24
CA GLU A 63 -35.38 5.25 32.19
C GLU A 63 -35.16 3.73 32.04
N VAL A 64 -34.69 3.10 33.11
CA VAL A 64 -34.41 1.67 33.15
C VAL A 64 -35.75 0.93 33.19
N ALA A 65 -36.14 0.33 32.06
CA ALA A 65 -37.26 -0.58 32.01
C ALA A 65 -36.95 -1.87 32.83
N PRO A 66 -37.93 -2.43 33.58
CA PRO A 66 -37.72 -3.66 34.32
C PRO A 66 -37.53 -4.86 33.37
N PRO A 67 -36.77 -5.89 33.78
CA PRO A 67 -36.48 -7.05 32.92
C PRO A 67 -37.75 -7.88 32.67
N ALA A 68 -37.94 -8.26 31.40
CA ALA A 68 -39.00 -9.18 30.99
C ALA A 68 -38.79 -10.58 31.60
N PRO A 69 -39.87 -11.30 31.97
CA PRO A 69 -39.76 -12.66 32.48
C PRO A 69 -39.29 -13.62 31.38
N ALA A 70 -38.36 -14.52 31.75
CA ALA A 70 -37.79 -15.52 30.86
C ALA A 70 -38.88 -16.49 30.31
N PRO A 71 -38.86 -16.83 29.01
CA PRO A 71 -39.75 -17.85 28.48
C PRO A 71 -39.39 -19.23 29.03
N ARG A 72 -40.42 -20.00 29.39
CA ARG A 72 -40.27 -21.39 29.87
C ARG A 72 -39.72 -22.26 28.74
N GLN A 73 -38.73 -23.09 29.06
CA GLN A 73 -38.20 -24.09 28.14
C GLN A 73 -39.27 -25.17 27.91
N GLU A 74 -39.93 -25.13 26.75
CA GLU A 74 -40.69 -26.27 26.25
C GLU A 74 -39.70 -27.27 25.65
N ALA A 75 -39.80 -28.53 26.09
CA ALA A 75 -38.97 -29.62 25.60
C ALA A 75 -39.17 -29.81 24.07
N PRO A 76 -38.11 -30.09 23.30
CA PRO A 76 -38.22 -30.22 21.85
C PRO A 76 -38.98 -31.50 21.49
N GLN A 77 -40.25 -31.34 21.11
CA GLN A 77 -41.01 -32.40 20.46
C GLN A 77 -40.61 -32.45 18.98
N VAL A 78 -39.87 -33.49 18.59
CA VAL A 78 -39.50 -33.73 17.19
C VAL A 78 -40.69 -34.35 16.48
N SER A 79 -41.49 -33.51 15.83
CA SER A 79 -42.44 -33.92 14.79
C SER A 79 -41.77 -33.74 13.43
N VAL A 80 -41.49 -34.85 12.73
CA VAL A 80 -40.94 -34.81 11.37
C VAL A 80 -42.07 -34.46 10.41
N ALA A 81 -42.28 -33.17 10.18
CA ALA A 81 -43.11 -32.69 9.09
C ALA A 81 -42.44 -33.06 7.76
N ARG A 82 -43.14 -33.81 6.89
CA ARG A 82 -42.70 -33.99 5.51
C ARG A 82 -42.78 -32.63 4.81
N MET A 83 -41.65 -32.10 4.38
CA MET A 83 -41.58 -30.89 3.53
C MET A 83 -42.36 -31.14 2.24
N ALA A 84 -43.23 -30.19 1.88
CA ALA A 84 -43.78 -30.12 0.54
C ALA A 84 -42.64 -29.84 -0.47
N PRO A 85 -42.70 -30.37 -1.71
CA PRO A 85 -41.69 -30.08 -2.71
C PRO A 85 -41.59 -28.57 -2.94
N GLU A 86 -40.35 -28.07 -2.96
CA GLU A 86 -40.09 -26.65 -3.13
C GLU A 86 -40.74 -26.11 -4.41
N PRO A 87 -41.34 -24.91 -4.38
CA PRO A 87 -41.85 -24.27 -5.57
C PRO A 87 -40.68 -23.99 -6.52
N VAL A 88 -40.79 -24.49 -7.76
CA VAL A 88 -39.87 -24.17 -8.84
C VAL A 88 -39.88 -22.65 -9.01
N VAL A 89 -38.76 -22.01 -8.67
CA VAL A 89 -38.53 -20.58 -8.94
C VAL A 89 -38.48 -20.45 -10.47
N PRO A 90 -39.41 -19.71 -11.11
CA PRO A 90 -39.29 -19.46 -12.54
C PRO A 90 -37.99 -18.70 -12.77
N GLU A 91 -37.21 -19.15 -13.76
CA GLU A 91 -35.95 -18.49 -14.14
C GLU A 91 -36.22 -17.00 -14.35
N PRO A 92 -35.43 -16.09 -13.75
CA PRO A 92 -35.61 -14.68 -13.99
C PRO A 92 -35.41 -14.45 -15.48
N GLU A 93 -36.44 -13.96 -16.17
CA GLU A 93 -36.32 -13.47 -17.54
C GLU A 93 -35.29 -12.34 -17.53
N VAL A 94 -34.02 -12.68 -17.80
CA VAL A 94 -32.95 -11.71 -17.95
C VAL A 94 -33.20 -11.00 -19.27
N SER A 95 -34.06 -9.98 -19.21
CA SER A 95 -34.08 -8.95 -20.23
C SER A 95 -32.72 -8.26 -20.18
N PHE A 96 -31.78 -8.76 -20.99
CA PHE A 96 -30.57 -8.02 -21.27
C PHE A 96 -31.01 -6.69 -21.85
N SER A 97 -30.77 -5.59 -21.13
CA SER A 97 -30.92 -4.26 -21.69
C SER A 97 -30.16 -4.23 -23.02
N SER A 98 -30.79 -3.67 -24.05
CA SER A 98 -30.12 -3.46 -25.33
C SER A 98 -28.76 -2.79 -25.09
N PRO A 99 -27.70 -3.15 -25.84
CA PRO A 99 -26.43 -2.44 -25.77
C PRO A 99 -26.71 -0.95 -25.92
N GLU A 100 -26.34 -0.15 -24.92
CA GLU A 100 -26.44 1.29 -25.01
C GLU A 100 -25.56 1.76 -26.17
N ASP A 101 -26.09 2.65 -27.00
CA ASP A 101 -25.32 3.27 -28.06
C ASP A 101 -24.26 4.14 -27.37
N ASN A 102 -23.00 3.72 -27.43
CA ASN A 102 -21.92 4.47 -26.80
C ASN A 102 -21.77 5.78 -27.57
N ASP A 103 -21.81 6.91 -26.87
CA ASP A 103 -21.55 8.21 -27.48
C ASP A 103 -20.19 8.20 -28.21
N ASP A 104 -20.12 8.87 -29.36
CA ASP A 104 -18.88 9.03 -30.12
C ASP A 104 -17.80 9.66 -29.23
N ILE A 105 -16.77 8.89 -28.92
CA ILE A 105 -15.64 9.35 -28.12
C ILE A 105 -14.86 10.39 -28.92
N GLU A 106 -14.74 11.60 -28.37
CA GLU A 106 -13.84 12.62 -28.92
C GLU A 106 -12.39 12.09 -28.93
N PRO A 107 -11.60 12.40 -29.97
CA PRO A 107 -10.22 11.95 -30.04
C PRO A 107 -9.41 12.53 -28.86
N GLU A 108 -8.77 11.64 -28.09
CA GLU A 108 -7.91 12.04 -26.97
C GLU A 108 -6.76 12.95 -27.44
N LEU A 109 -6.34 13.87 -26.58
CA LEU A 109 -5.15 14.70 -26.81
C LEU A 109 -3.91 13.82 -27.10
N PRO A 110 -2.96 14.29 -27.94
CA PRO A 110 -1.79 13.50 -28.27
C PRO A 110 -0.97 13.20 -27.00
N GLN A 111 -0.72 11.91 -26.77
CA GLN A 111 0.18 11.45 -25.72
C GLN A 111 1.63 11.80 -26.12
N THR A 112 2.09 12.97 -25.69
CA THR A 112 3.47 13.42 -25.94
C THR A 112 4.45 12.74 -24.99
N ALA A 113 5.73 12.63 -25.37
CA ALA A 113 6.78 12.10 -24.48
C ALA A 113 6.87 12.85 -23.14
N GLN A 114 6.63 14.17 -23.14
CA GLN A 114 6.53 14.97 -21.91
C GLN A 114 5.36 14.53 -21.01
N TRP A 115 4.18 14.31 -21.60
CA TRP A 115 3.02 13.83 -20.85
C TRP A 115 3.26 12.44 -20.25
N GLU A 116 3.89 11.55 -21.03
CA GLU A 116 4.22 10.21 -20.56
C GLU A 116 5.25 10.23 -19.44
N LEU A 117 6.29 11.07 -19.55
CA LEU A 117 7.27 11.29 -18.49
C LEU A 117 6.60 11.70 -17.18
N GLU A 118 5.72 12.71 -17.23
CA GLU A 118 5.02 13.21 -16.04
C GLU A 118 4.12 12.13 -15.42
N LYS A 119 3.41 11.37 -16.26
CA LYS A 119 2.57 10.25 -15.84
C LYS A 119 3.39 9.16 -15.15
N MET A 120 4.51 8.76 -15.75
CA MET A 120 5.38 7.71 -15.21
C MET A 120 6.06 8.15 -13.92
N ALA A 121 6.52 9.41 -13.84
CA ALA A 121 7.07 9.98 -12.62
C ALA A 121 6.04 10.01 -11.49
N ARG A 122 4.78 10.35 -11.78
CA ARG A 122 3.70 10.30 -10.79
C ARG A 122 3.40 8.88 -10.32
N LEU A 123 3.43 7.89 -11.22
CA LEU A 123 3.26 6.48 -10.85
C LEU A 123 4.41 6.00 -9.96
N ALA A 124 5.65 6.36 -10.28
CA ALA A 124 6.82 6.04 -9.46
C ALA A 124 6.64 6.56 -8.03
N ALA A 125 6.28 7.84 -7.87
CA ALA A 125 6.06 8.46 -6.56
C ALA A 125 4.95 7.75 -5.73
N LEU A 126 3.90 7.25 -6.38
CA LEU A 126 2.85 6.48 -5.70
C LEU A 126 3.39 5.13 -5.21
N VAL A 127 4.16 4.44 -6.03
CA VAL A 127 4.76 3.15 -5.66
C VAL A 127 5.80 3.33 -4.56
N GLU A 128 6.61 4.40 -4.59
CA GLU A 128 7.55 4.74 -3.50
C GLU A 128 6.84 4.88 -2.16
N ARG A 129 5.74 5.65 -2.14
CA ARG A 129 4.93 5.82 -0.93
C ARG A 129 4.40 4.48 -0.43
N ASP A 130 3.96 3.62 -1.33
CA ASP A 130 3.42 2.31 -0.99
C ASP A 130 4.52 1.37 -0.47
N VAL A 131 5.75 1.42 -1.01
CA VAL A 131 6.91 0.71 -0.46
C VAL A 131 7.20 1.16 0.97
N VAL A 132 7.20 2.47 1.23
CA VAL A 132 7.42 3.01 2.59
C VAL A 132 6.32 2.57 3.56
N ARG A 133 5.05 2.59 3.11
CA ARG A 133 3.93 2.08 3.91
C ARG A 133 4.11 0.60 4.24
N LEU A 134 4.36 -0.25 3.24
CA LEU A 134 4.54 -1.69 3.41
C LEU A 134 5.74 -2.02 4.31
N ALA A 135 6.83 -1.25 4.21
CA ALA A 135 8.00 -1.43 5.09
C ALA A 135 7.64 -1.21 6.56
N ARG A 136 6.82 -0.20 6.86
CA ARG A 136 6.32 0.05 8.21
C ARG A 136 5.36 -1.03 8.67
N GLU A 137 4.40 -1.42 7.83
CA GLU A 137 3.45 -2.50 8.16
C GLU A 137 4.15 -3.85 8.42
N ARG A 138 5.24 -4.13 7.70
CA ARG A 138 6.09 -5.31 7.95
C ARG A 138 6.70 -5.24 9.35
N GLU A 139 7.29 -4.10 9.70
CA GLU A 139 7.90 -3.91 11.02
C GLU A 139 6.86 -4.02 12.14
N ASP A 140 5.68 -3.42 11.94
CA ASP A 140 4.56 -3.52 12.88
C ASP A 140 4.11 -4.98 13.06
N ALA A 141 3.96 -5.75 11.98
CA ALA A 141 3.62 -7.16 12.04
C ALA A 141 4.69 -8.00 12.74
N MET A 142 5.97 -7.72 12.47
CA MET A 142 7.09 -8.40 13.13
C MET A 142 7.15 -8.08 14.63
N SER A 143 6.85 -6.84 15.02
CA SER A 143 6.78 -6.41 16.42
C SER A 143 5.63 -7.09 17.19
N GLN A 144 4.54 -7.43 16.49
CA GLN A 144 3.41 -8.18 17.01
C GLN A 144 3.63 -9.70 17.02
N GLY A 145 4.73 -10.17 16.43
CA GLY A 145 5.04 -11.61 16.31
C GLY A 145 4.27 -12.33 15.20
N ASP A 146 3.59 -11.61 14.31
CA ASP A 146 2.88 -12.20 13.18
C ASP A 146 3.84 -12.42 11.99
N VAL A 147 4.56 -13.55 12.05
CA VAL A 147 5.56 -13.94 11.05
C VAL A 147 4.92 -14.23 9.69
N GLN A 148 3.70 -14.77 9.65
CA GLN A 148 3.03 -15.10 8.39
C GLN A 148 2.61 -13.82 7.66
N ARG A 149 2.05 -12.85 8.37
CA ARG A 149 1.73 -11.54 7.82
C ARG A 149 2.98 -10.79 7.38
N GLY A 150 4.03 -10.81 8.19
CA GLY A 150 5.33 -10.24 7.84
C GLY A 150 5.89 -10.79 6.53
N ALA A 151 5.86 -12.11 6.34
CA ALA A 151 6.32 -12.76 5.11
C ALA A 151 5.45 -12.40 3.87
N GLN A 152 4.13 -12.30 4.05
CA GLN A 152 3.24 -11.87 2.97
C GLN A 152 3.52 -10.42 2.54
N ILE A 153 3.73 -9.52 3.51
CA ILE A 153 4.09 -8.13 3.23
C ILE A 153 5.47 -8.04 2.57
N ASP A 154 6.43 -8.87 2.99
CA ASP A 154 7.77 -8.93 2.38
C ASP A 154 7.70 -9.28 0.88
N ALA A 155 6.88 -10.26 0.50
CA ALA A 155 6.65 -10.60 -0.90
C ALA A 155 6.05 -9.43 -1.71
N LEU A 156 5.08 -8.71 -1.12
CA LEU A 156 4.52 -7.51 -1.74
C LEU A 156 5.57 -6.40 -1.88
N LEU A 157 6.42 -6.23 -0.88
CA LEU A 157 7.49 -5.23 -0.87
C LEU A 157 8.52 -5.53 -1.96
N GLN A 158 8.94 -6.79 -2.12
CA GLN A 158 9.84 -7.20 -3.20
C GLN A 158 9.25 -6.92 -4.59
N ARG A 159 7.96 -7.22 -4.79
CA ARG A 159 7.28 -6.92 -6.05
C ARG A 159 7.24 -5.41 -6.33
N ASN A 160 6.87 -4.60 -5.35
CA ASN A 160 6.78 -3.15 -5.53
C ASN A 160 8.17 -2.52 -5.75
N LEU A 161 9.22 -3.03 -5.10
CA LEU A 161 10.59 -2.59 -5.36
C LEU A 161 11.04 -2.90 -6.79
N GLY A 162 10.68 -4.08 -7.31
CA GLY A 162 10.91 -4.43 -8.72
C GLY A 162 10.21 -3.47 -9.66
N GLN A 163 8.91 -3.24 -9.45
CA GLN A 163 8.11 -2.31 -10.24
C GLN A 163 8.63 -0.86 -10.15
N LEU A 164 9.08 -0.43 -8.98
CA LEU A 164 9.65 0.91 -8.79
C LEU A 164 10.93 1.09 -9.61
N ARG A 165 11.78 0.07 -9.67
CA ARG A 165 13.00 0.10 -10.47
C ARG A 165 12.67 0.24 -11.97
N GLU A 166 11.73 -0.56 -12.45
CA GLU A 166 11.24 -0.48 -13.84
C GLU A 166 10.68 0.90 -14.17
N LEU A 167 9.85 1.46 -13.28
CA LEU A 167 9.30 2.81 -13.44
C LEU A 167 10.39 3.88 -13.47
N HIS A 168 11.40 3.79 -12.61
CA HIS A 168 12.53 4.73 -12.63
C HIS A 168 13.38 4.63 -13.89
N ASP A 169 13.61 3.43 -14.40
CA ASP A 169 14.35 3.24 -15.64
C ASP A 169 13.55 3.79 -16.84
N GLU A 170 12.22 3.63 -16.86
CA GLU A 170 11.37 4.23 -17.89
C GLU A 170 11.31 5.76 -17.80
N VAL A 171 11.20 6.32 -16.59
CA VAL A 171 11.28 7.77 -16.38
C VAL A 171 12.62 8.33 -16.86
N ARG A 172 13.74 7.62 -16.60
CA ARG A 172 15.06 8.03 -17.09
C ARG A 172 15.10 8.03 -18.62
N ARG A 173 14.60 6.97 -19.25
CA ARG A 173 14.55 6.85 -20.72
C ARG A 173 13.71 7.96 -21.36
N LEU A 174 12.51 8.20 -20.84
CA LEU A 174 11.63 9.27 -21.32
C LEU A 174 12.25 10.66 -21.08
N ALA A 175 12.97 10.84 -19.96
CA ALA A 175 13.70 12.08 -19.71
C ALA A 175 14.83 12.30 -20.72
N GLU A 176 15.55 11.25 -21.12
CA GLU A 176 16.57 11.32 -22.18
C GLU A 176 15.94 11.71 -23.52
N GLU A 177 14.80 11.11 -23.89
CA GLU A 177 14.05 11.43 -25.10
C GLU A 177 13.54 12.88 -25.12
N VAL A 178 12.92 13.33 -24.03
CA VAL A 178 12.42 14.71 -23.88
C VAL A 178 13.56 15.73 -23.94
N ASN A 179 14.71 15.42 -23.34
CA ASN A 179 15.88 16.31 -23.34
C ASN A 179 16.68 16.26 -24.67
N GLY A 180 16.27 15.42 -25.63
CA GLY A 180 16.93 15.29 -26.93
C GLY A 180 18.31 14.61 -26.86
N VAL A 181 18.57 13.87 -25.78
CA VAL A 181 19.77 13.02 -25.64
C VAL A 181 19.42 11.67 -26.29
N ALA A 182 19.23 11.65 -27.60
CA ALA A 182 19.10 10.38 -28.31
C ALA A 182 20.46 9.65 -28.30
N PRO A 183 20.51 8.34 -27.99
CA PRO A 183 21.71 7.56 -28.28
C PRO A 183 21.92 7.55 -29.79
N GLU A 184 23.08 7.99 -30.25
CA GLU A 184 23.47 7.77 -31.65
C GLU A 184 23.52 6.26 -31.91
N GLU A 185 22.80 5.81 -32.93
CA GLU A 185 22.84 4.42 -33.44
C GLU A 185 24.21 4.04 -34.00
#